data_AF-A0A7J5B972-F1
#
_entry.id   AF-A0A7J5B972-F1
#
_cell.length_a   1.000
_cell.length_b   1.000
_cell.length_c   1.000
_cell.angle_alpha   90.00
_cell.angle_beta   90.00
_cell.angle_gamma   90.00
#
_symmetry.space_group_name_H-M   'P 1'
#
loop_
_entity.id
_entity.type
_entity.pdbx_description
1 polymer ?
#
loop_
_entity_poly.entity_id
_entity_poly.type
_entity_poly.pdbx_seq_one_letter_code
_entity_poly.pdbx_strand_id
1 'polypeptide(L)'
;MEAQYERFDSGTIGPVDASRVPRFAGIATFARLPRLEEVPRADIAVVGIRGPLFNRRDLRDDQRLGFAIISANEIEEEGIASAISRMHARVGNRPVYLSVDIDVLDPAHAPGTGTPEAGGLSSRELLRLLREFSKLNLIGADLVEVAPPYDHAQLTGIAAAHVIFEIISAMAVTIVK
;
A
#
# COMPACT_ATOMS: atom_id res chain seq x y z
N MET A 1 -14.65 -21.97 -8.23
CA MET A 1 -13.32 -22.09 -8.83
C MET A 1 -12.32 -21.83 -7.74
N GLU A 2 -11.43 -22.77 -7.46
CA GLU A 2 -10.35 -22.58 -6.49
C GLU A 2 -9.33 -21.59 -7.08
N ALA A 3 -9.00 -20.52 -6.36
CA ALA A 3 -8.05 -19.53 -6.85
C ALA A 3 -6.63 -20.13 -6.86
N GLN A 4 -5.97 -20.13 -8.02
CA GLN A 4 -4.60 -20.62 -8.17
C GLN A 4 -3.61 -19.54 -7.75
N TYR A 5 -3.49 -19.32 -6.44
CA TYR A 5 -2.45 -18.46 -5.87
C TYR A 5 -1.05 -19.01 -6.15
N GLU A 6 -0.08 -18.12 -6.35
CA GLU A 6 1.32 -18.50 -6.37
C GLU A 6 1.76 -18.98 -4.98
N ARG A 7 2.60 -20.01 -4.93
CA ARG A 7 3.15 -20.55 -3.69
C ARG A 7 4.67 -20.50 -3.78
N PHE A 8 5.29 -19.85 -2.80
CA PHE A 8 6.74 -19.73 -2.69
C PHE A 8 7.32 -20.82 -1.79
N ASP A 9 8.58 -21.19 -1.99
CA ASP A 9 9.29 -22.20 -1.17
C ASP A 9 9.30 -21.87 0.33
N SER A 10 9.12 -20.59 0.67
CA SER A 10 8.96 -20.10 2.04
C SER A 10 7.64 -20.50 2.71
N GLY A 11 6.72 -21.14 1.98
CA GLY A 11 5.35 -21.40 2.41
C GLY A 11 4.42 -20.19 2.28
N THR A 12 4.91 -19.06 1.74
CA THR A 12 4.10 -17.86 1.51
C THR A 12 3.17 -18.07 0.31
N ILE A 13 1.94 -17.57 0.43
CA ILE A 13 0.94 -17.61 -0.64
C ILE A 13 0.82 -16.19 -1.23
N GLY A 14 1.16 -16.05 -2.51
CA GLY A 14 1.20 -14.80 -3.24
C GLY A 14 -0.05 -14.54 -4.08
N PRO A 15 -0.05 -13.46 -4.88
CA PRO A 15 -1.15 -13.15 -5.78
C PRO A 15 -1.31 -14.21 -6.87
N VAL A 16 -2.48 -14.22 -7.53
CA VAL A 16 -2.72 -15.08 -8.70
C VAL A 16 -1.94 -14.56 -9.92
N ASP A 17 -1.24 -15.47 -10.60
CA ASP A 17 -0.53 -15.20 -11.86
C ASP A 17 -1.47 -14.57 -12.91
N ALA A 18 -1.19 -13.32 -13.25
CA ALA A 18 -1.97 -12.53 -14.20
C ALA A 18 -1.83 -12.99 -15.65
N SER A 19 -0.79 -13.75 -15.99
CA SER A 19 -0.61 -14.35 -17.32
C SER A 19 -1.50 -15.58 -17.53
N ARG A 20 -1.93 -16.23 -16.43
CA ARG A 20 -2.68 -17.50 -16.47
C ARG A 20 -4.17 -17.33 -16.19
N VAL A 21 -4.55 -16.36 -15.38
CA VAL A 21 -5.95 -16.09 -15.04
C VAL A 21 -6.28 -14.64 -15.39
N PRO A 22 -7.28 -14.37 -16.26
CA PRO A 22 -7.66 -13.01 -16.64
C PRO A 22 -7.93 -12.13 -15.41
N ARG A 23 -7.55 -10.85 -15.50
CA ARG A 23 -7.63 -9.88 -14.38
C ARG A 23 -9.03 -9.82 -13.73
N PHE A 24 -10.08 -9.90 -14.54
CA PHE A 24 -11.48 -9.81 -14.09
C PHE A 24 -12.15 -11.18 -13.92
N ALA A 25 -11.37 -12.26 -13.93
CA ALA A 25 -11.87 -13.60 -13.65
C ALA A 25 -11.51 -14.03 -12.22
N GLY A 26 -12.46 -14.68 -11.53
CA GLY A 26 -12.30 -15.12 -10.15
C GLY A 26 -12.89 -14.13 -9.13
N ILE A 27 -12.51 -14.27 -7.87
CA ILE A 27 -12.90 -13.36 -6.79
C ILE A 27 -12.10 -12.06 -6.95
N ALA A 28 -12.80 -10.93 -6.97
CA ALA A 28 -12.17 -9.61 -7.08
C ALA A 28 -11.57 -9.22 -5.72
N THR A 29 -10.27 -9.45 -5.54
CA THR A 29 -9.50 -8.81 -4.46
C THR A 29 -8.61 -7.72 -5.06
N PHE A 30 -8.42 -6.62 -4.33
CA PHE A 30 -7.75 -5.38 -4.79
C PHE A 30 -6.41 -5.66 -5.48
N ALA A 31 -5.63 -6.59 -4.90
CA ALA A 31 -4.30 -6.99 -5.37
C ALA A 31 -4.23 -8.46 -5.85
N ARG A 32 -5.38 -9.13 -6.07
CA ARG A 32 -5.47 -10.59 -6.30
C ARG A 32 -4.78 -11.45 -5.23
N LEU A 33 -4.59 -10.88 -4.04
CA LEU A 33 -4.03 -11.55 -2.88
C LEU A 33 -5.00 -12.60 -2.32
N PRO A 34 -4.48 -13.60 -1.59
CA PRO A 34 -5.30 -14.51 -0.79
C PRO A 34 -6.21 -13.76 0.18
N ARG A 35 -7.43 -14.25 0.38
CA ARG A 35 -8.29 -13.76 1.46
C ARG A 35 -7.74 -14.21 2.81
N LEU A 36 -8.11 -13.52 3.88
CA LEU A 36 -7.62 -13.82 5.22
C LEU A 36 -7.94 -15.26 5.65
N GLU A 37 -9.08 -15.81 5.22
CA GLU A 37 -9.48 -17.19 5.48
C GLU A 37 -8.70 -18.24 4.65
N GLU A 38 -7.98 -17.82 3.61
CA GLU A 38 -7.20 -18.70 2.73
C GLU A 38 -5.71 -18.78 3.14
N VAL A 39 -5.31 -17.99 4.15
CA VAL A 39 -3.95 -17.99 4.70
C VAL A 39 -3.97 -18.24 6.21
N PRO A 40 -3.00 -18.98 6.76
CA PRO A 40 -2.93 -19.23 8.20
C PRO A 40 -2.59 -17.96 9.00
N ARG A 41 -2.00 -16.96 8.35
CA ARG A 41 -1.59 -15.68 8.95
C ARG A 41 -1.41 -14.62 7.87
N ALA A 42 -1.83 -13.40 8.17
CA ALA A 42 -1.47 -12.20 7.43
C ALA A 42 -0.99 -11.11 8.40
N ASP A 43 -0.03 -10.31 7.96
CA ASP A 43 0.43 -9.13 8.68
C ASP A 43 0.14 -7.91 7.80
N ILE A 44 -0.65 -6.96 8.30
CA ILE A 44 -1.10 -5.79 7.53
C ILE A 44 -0.68 -4.51 8.26
N ALA A 45 -0.12 -3.57 7.50
CA ALA A 45 0.16 -2.20 7.93
C ALA A 45 -0.54 -1.23 6.98
N VAL A 46 -1.31 -0.29 7.54
CA VAL A 46 -2.04 0.74 6.79
C VAL A 46 -1.53 2.09 7.27
N VAL A 47 -1.02 2.91 6.35
CA VAL A 47 -0.27 4.13 6.65
C VAL A 47 -0.94 5.31 5.98
N GLY A 48 -1.13 6.41 6.71
CA GLY A 48 -1.71 7.66 6.21
C GLY A 48 -3.23 7.74 6.29
N ILE A 49 -3.88 6.86 7.07
CA ILE A 49 -5.33 6.95 7.32
C ILE A 49 -5.68 8.30 7.95
N ARG A 50 -6.73 8.92 7.40
CA ARG A 50 -7.28 10.20 7.85
C ARG A 50 -8.74 10.34 7.41
N GLY A 51 -9.34 11.48 7.74
CA GLY A 51 -10.73 11.81 7.43
C GLY A 51 -11.69 11.49 8.59
N PRO A 52 -12.93 11.98 8.50
CA PRO A 52 -13.94 11.71 9.52
C PRO A 52 -14.32 10.23 9.52
N LEU A 53 -14.24 9.58 10.68
CA LEU A 53 -14.74 8.23 10.84
C LEU A 53 -16.26 8.23 10.77
N PHE A 54 -16.85 7.38 9.93
CA PHE A 54 -18.30 7.18 9.90
C PHE A 54 -18.80 6.59 11.23
N ASN A 55 -17.97 5.82 11.94
CA ASN A 55 -18.26 5.32 13.28
C ASN A 55 -16.99 5.13 14.14
N ARG A 56 -17.08 5.38 15.45
CA ARG A 56 -15.99 5.09 16.42
C ARG A 56 -15.61 3.60 16.52
N ARG A 57 -16.35 2.70 15.89
CA ARG A 57 -16.06 1.25 15.89
C ARG A 57 -15.00 0.87 14.86
N ASP A 58 -14.86 1.64 13.79
CA ASP A 58 -13.98 1.31 12.66
C ASP A 58 -12.51 1.15 13.14
N LEU A 59 -12.02 2.08 13.96
CA LEU A 59 -10.67 1.98 14.57
C LEU A 59 -10.48 0.80 15.54
N ARG A 60 -11.56 0.33 16.17
CA ARG A 60 -11.49 -0.76 17.18
C ARG A 60 -11.48 -2.13 16.51
N ASP A 61 -12.20 -2.29 15.41
CA ASP A 61 -12.25 -3.54 14.67
C ASP A 61 -10.90 -3.81 13.97
N ASP A 62 -10.21 -2.76 13.50
CA ASP A 62 -8.89 -2.87 12.87
C ASP A 62 -7.77 -3.25 13.86
N GLN A 63 -7.80 -2.72 15.09
CA GLN A 63 -6.91 -3.16 16.17
C GLN A 63 -7.14 -4.63 16.53
N ARG A 64 -8.39 -5.11 16.44
CA ARG A 64 -8.77 -6.50 16.75
C ARG A 64 -8.24 -7.49 15.71
N LEU A 65 -8.05 -7.05 14.46
CA LEU A 65 -7.44 -7.83 13.38
C LEU A 65 -5.89 -7.79 13.42
N GLY A 66 -5.31 -7.05 14.37
CA GLY A 66 -3.87 -6.92 14.54
C GLY A 66 -3.21 -6.06 13.47
N PHE A 67 -3.93 -5.15 12.83
CA PHE A 67 -3.35 -4.26 11.82
C PHE A 67 -2.53 -3.17 12.49
N ALA A 68 -1.37 -2.83 11.91
CA ALA A 68 -0.68 -1.60 12.27
C ALA A 68 -1.33 -0.45 11.49
N ILE A 69 -2.27 0.24 12.11
CA ILE A 69 -2.73 1.53 11.59
C ILE A 69 -1.76 2.60 12.07
N ILE A 70 -1.30 3.42 11.14
CA ILE A 70 -0.46 4.58 11.37
C ILE A 70 -1.15 5.75 10.67
N SER A 71 -1.85 6.58 11.43
CA SER A 71 -2.63 7.71 10.89
C SER A 71 -1.75 8.85 10.40
N ALA A 72 -2.30 9.73 9.56
CA ALA A 72 -1.62 10.96 9.15
C ALA A 72 -1.26 11.86 10.34
N ASN A 73 -2.14 11.93 11.36
CA ASN A 73 -1.87 12.69 12.59
C ASN A 73 -0.70 12.09 13.40
N GLU A 74 -0.63 10.77 13.54
CA GLU A 74 0.54 10.13 14.19
C GLU A 74 1.83 10.41 13.41
N ILE A 75 1.77 10.48 12.07
CA ILE A 75 2.92 10.84 11.23
C ILE A 75 3.32 12.31 11.44
N GLU A 76 2.36 13.21 11.59
CA GLU A 76 2.61 14.61 11.90
C GLU A 76 3.28 14.77 13.28
N GLU A 77 2.77 14.07 14.30
CA GLU A 77 3.24 14.18 15.68
C GLU A 77 4.56 13.45 15.94
N GLU A 78 4.71 12.23 15.43
CA GLU A 78 5.86 11.35 15.70
C GLU A 78 6.90 11.35 14.56
N GLY A 79 6.53 11.91 13.40
CA GLY A 79 7.35 11.95 12.20
C GLY A 79 7.31 10.65 11.38
N ILE A 80 7.53 10.79 10.07
CA ILE A 80 7.57 9.68 9.11
C ILE A 80 8.57 8.55 9.45
N ALA A 81 9.63 8.86 10.21
CA ALA A 81 10.58 7.85 10.67
C ALA A 81 9.96 6.85 11.67
N SER A 82 9.06 7.31 12.54
CA SER A 82 8.30 6.43 13.45
C SER A 82 7.42 5.47 12.64
N ALA A 83 6.72 6.00 11.63
CA ALA A 83 5.86 5.22 10.74
C ALA A 83 6.64 4.11 10.00
N ILE A 84 7.80 4.45 9.43
CA ILE A 84 8.69 3.48 8.76
C ILE A 84 9.10 2.36 9.74
N SER A 85 9.53 2.72 10.96
CA SER A 85 9.95 1.77 11.98
C SER A 85 8.82 0.80 12.35
N ARG A 86 7.61 1.34 12.61
CA ARG A 86 6.41 0.56 12.93
C ARG A 86 5.99 -0.36 11.78
N MET A 87 6.04 0.13 10.54
CA MET A 87 5.78 -0.66 9.34
C MET A 87 6.77 -1.83 9.22
N HIS A 88 8.07 -1.58 9.34
CA HIS A 88 9.11 -2.62 9.27
C HIS A 88 8.94 -3.66 10.37
N ALA A 89 8.65 -3.23 11.61
CA ALA A 89 8.39 -4.15 12.72
C ALA A 89 7.15 -5.03 12.45
N ARG A 90 6.12 -4.49 11.79
CA ARG A 90 4.89 -5.22 11.49
C ARG A 90 5.09 -6.32 10.44
N VAL A 91 5.77 -6.00 9.34
CA VAL A 91 5.92 -6.91 8.18
C VAL A 91 7.16 -7.81 8.27
N GLY A 92 8.22 -7.36 8.95
CA GLY A 92 9.48 -8.08 9.09
C GLY A 92 10.11 -8.47 7.76
N ASN A 93 10.73 -9.65 7.70
CA ASN A 93 11.39 -10.18 6.49
C ASN A 93 10.46 -11.04 5.60
N ARG A 94 9.15 -10.99 5.83
CA ARG A 94 8.18 -11.76 5.04
C ARG A 94 8.05 -11.17 3.64
N PRO A 95 7.57 -11.93 2.65
CA PRO A 95 7.16 -11.34 1.37
C PRO A 95 6.11 -10.25 1.59
N VAL A 96 6.35 -9.08 1.00
CA VAL A 96 5.51 -7.88 1.14
C VAL A 96 4.88 -7.55 -0.21
N TYR A 97 3.58 -7.29 -0.20
CA TYR A 97 2.89 -6.63 -1.31
C TYR A 97 2.61 -5.18 -0.89
N LEU A 98 2.90 -4.22 -1.78
CA LEU A 98 2.65 -2.79 -1.54
C LEU A 98 1.53 -2.28 -2.43
N SER A 99 0.43 -1.79 -1.84
CA SER A 99 -0.57 -1.02 -2.59
C SER A 99 -0.47 0.44 -2.19
N VAL A 100 -0.35 1.33 -3.18
CA VAL A 100 -0.33 2.77 -2.95
C VAL A 100 -1.59 3.37 -3.57
N ASP A 101 -2.46 3.88 -2.71
CA ASP A 101 -3.50 4.81 -3.13
C ASP A 101 -2.90 6.21 -3.22
N ILE A 102 -3.02 6.88 -4.37
CA ILE A 102 -2.45 8.22 -4.53
C ILE A 102 -3.14 9.26 -3.63
N ASP A 103 -4.38 8.97 -3.18
CA ASP A 103 -5.11 9.82 -2.26
C ASP A 103 -4.56 9.80 -0.82
N VAL A 104 -3.52 8.99 -0.53
CA VAL A 104 -2.74 9.12 0.71
C VAL A 104 -2.03 10.47 0.81
N LEU A 105 -1.73 11.08 -0.34
CA LEU A 105 -1.17 12.41 -0.42
C LEU A 105 -2.23 13.46 -0.14
N ASP A 106 -1.81 14.58 0.46
CA ASP A 106 -2.68 15.74 0.58
C ASP A 106 -3.11 16.23 -0.81
N PRO A 107 -4.34 16.75 -0.99
CA PRO A 107 -4.81 17.30 -2.27
C PRO A 107 -3.93 18.42 -2.82
N ALA A 108 -3.12 19.10 -1.98
CA ALA A 108 -2.09 20.03 -2.43
C ALA A 108 -0.98 19.36 -3.27
N HIS A 109 -0.81 18.04 -3.13
CA HIS A 109 0.19 17.21 -3.80
C HIS A 109 -0.42 16.24 -4.83
N ALA A 110 -1.67 15.80 -4.61
CA ALA A 110 -2.38 14.87 -5.50
C ALA A 110 -3.87 15.26 -5.65
N PRO A 111 -4.18 16.38 -6.33
CA PRO A 111 -5.57 16.82 -6.51
C PRO A 111 -6.39 15.90 -7.43
N GLY A 112 -5.73 15.10 -8.26
CA GLY A 112 -6.32 14.25 -9.28
C GLY A 112 -6.68 12.86 -8.77
N THR A 113 -7.60 12.78 -7.81
CA THR A 113 -8.17 11.53 -7.27
C THR A 113 -9.68 11.68 -7.06
N GLY A 114 -10.41 10.57 -6.95
CA GLY A 114 -11.86 10.56 -6.76
C GLY A 114 -12.31 11.01 -5.36
N THR A 115 -11.51 10.74 -4.33
CA THR A 115 -11.85 10.94 -2.90
C THR A 115 -10.78 11.74 -2.15
N PRO A 116 -10.53 13.01 -2.52
CA PRO A 116 -9.50 13.81 -1.86
C PRO A 116 -9.88 14.14 -0.41
N GLU A 117 -8.98 13.85 0.53
CA GLU A 117 -9.11 14.18 1.95
C GLU A 117 -7.98 15.11 2.41
N ALA A 118 -8.28 16.24 3.06
CA ALA A 118 -7.24 17.18 3.52
C ALA A 118 -6.41 16.61 4.70
N GLY A 119 -5.20 17.13 4.90
CA GLY A 119 -4.30 16.70 5.97
C GLY A 119 -3.54 15.40 5.64
N GLY A 120 -3.25 15.18 4.36
CA GLY A 120 -2.53 14.01 3.88
C GLY A 120 -1.01 14.14 3.98
N LEU A 121 -0.31 13.11 3.50
CA LEU A 121 1.15 13.14 3.42
C LEU A 121 1.60 14.17 2.37
N SER A 122 2.76 14.76 2.61
CA SER A 122 3.48 15.45 1.55
C SER A 122 4.14 14.47 0.57
N SER A 123 4.39 14.90 -0.67
CA SER A 123 5.13 14.07 -1.63
C SER A 123 6.50 13.64 -1.09
N ARG A 124 7.15 14.46 -0.25
CA ARG A 124 8.46 14.15 0.33
C ARG A 124 8.39 13.00 1.33
N GLU A 125 7.32 12.95 2.13
CA GLU A 125 7.12 11.89 3.11
C GLU A 125 6.83 10.57 2.44
N LEU A 126 5.95 10.56 1.43
CA LEU A 126 5.65 9.36 0.67
C LEU A 126 6.90 8.81 -0.03
N LEU A 127 7.67 9.66 -0.73
CA LEU A 127 8.91 9.20 -1.38
C LEU A 127 9.94 8.68 -0.38
N ARG A 128 10.04 9.30 0.82
CA ARG A 128 10.92 8.81 1.88
C ARG A 128 10.48 7.43 2.39
N LEU A 129 9.18 7.22 2.58
CA LEU A 129 8.61 5.94 2.97
C LEU A 129 8.87 4.86 1.91
N LEU A 130 8.64 5.16 0.62
CA LEU A 130 8.81 4.21 -0.47
C LEU A 130 10.25 3.73 -0.63
N ARG A 131 11.25 4.59 -0.40
CA ARG A 131 12.67 4.19 -0.45
C ARG A 131 13.04 3.08 0.54
N GLU A 132 12.31 2.97 1.65
CA GLU A 132 12.56 1.95 2.66
C GLU A 132 12.14 0.55 2.22
N PHE A 133 11.27 0.43 1.20
CA PHE A 133 10.89 -0.86 0.63
C PHE A 133 12.03 -1.59 -0.07
N SER A 134 13.12 -0.91 -0.43
CA SER A 134 14.37 -1.55 -0.91
C SER A 134 15.04 -2.47 0.13
N LYS A 135 14.63 -2.35 1.40
CA LYS A 135 15.09 -3.16 2.53
C LYS A 135 14.16 -4.34 2.81
N LEU A 136 13.00 -4.42 2.16
CA LEU A 136 11.97 -5.44 2.36
C LEU A 136 11.97 -6.45 1.20
N ASN A 137 11.38 -7.62 1.45
CA ASN A 137 11.14 -8.62 0.41
C ASN A 137 9.89 -8.26 -0.39
N LEU A 138 9.97 -7.19 -1.18
CA LEU A 138 8.85 -6.69 -2.00
C LEU A 138 8.61 -7.62 -3.21
N ILE A 139 7.48 -8.33 -3.22
CA ILE A 139 7.12 -9.31 -4.25
C ILE A 139 6.14 -8.78 -5.30
N GLY A 140 5.54 -7.62 -5.05
CA GLY A 140 4.59 -7.02 -5.97
C GLY A 140 4.08 -5.69 -5.43
N ALA A 141 3.59 -4.86 -6.34
CA ALA A 141 2.99 -3.59 -5.98
C ALA A 141 1.98 -3.09 -7.00
N ASP A 142 1.13 -2.16 -6.58
CA ASP A 142 0.25 -1.37 -7.44
C ASP A 142 0.23 0.11 -7.02
N LEU A 143 -0.21 0.95 -7.96
CA LEU A 143 -0.57 2.35 -7.75
C LEU A 143 -1.98 2.56 -8.29
N VAL A 144 -2.87 3.11 -7.47
CA VAL A 144 -4.30 3.24 -7.77
C VAL A 144 -4.80 4.67 -7.59
N GLU A 145 -6.07 4.89 -7.95
CA GLU A 145 -6.85 6.13 -7.79
C GLU A 145 -6.29 7.40 -8.47
N VAL A 146 -5.34 7.26 -9.38
CA VAL A 146 -4.95 8.38 -10.26
C VAL A 146 -6.09 8.68 -11.22
N ALA A 147 -6.67 9.87 -11.10
CA ALA A 147 -7.79 10.35 -11.89
C ALA A 147 -7.41 11.61 -12.71
N PRO A 148 -6.90 11.43 -13.96
CA PRO A 148 -6.52 12.54 -14.84
C PRO A 148 -7.58 13.63 -15.04
N PRO A 149 -8.91 13.34 -15.08
CA PRO A 149 -9.92 14.39 -15.20
C PRO A 149 -9.94 15.41 -14.06
N TYR A 150 -9.44 15.05 -12.87
CA TYR A 150 -9.36 15.93 -11.71
C TYR A 150 -7.96 16.54 -11.52
N ASP A 151 -6.98 16.11 -12.33
CA ASP A 151 -5.57 16.49 -12.18
C ASP A 151 -5.22 17.77 -12.94
N HIS A 152 -5.31 18.88 -12.22
CA HIS A 152 -4.94 20.19 -12.77
C HIS A 152 -3.41 20.30 -12.83
N ALA A 153 -2.87 20.76 -13.96
CA ALA A 153 -1.43 20.91 -14.19
C ALA A 153 -0.59 19.61 -14.04
N GLN A 154 -1.22 18.43 -14.14
CA GLN A 154 -0.56 17.12 -14.09
C GLN A 154 0.21 16.83 -12.79
N LEU A 155 -0.16 17.49 -11.68
CA LEU A 155 0.55 17.35 -10.40
C LEU A 155 0.50 15.91 -9.89
N THR A 156 -0.66 15.29 -9.98
CA THR A 156 -0.90 13.91 -9.54
C THR A 156 -0.23 12.92 -10.48
N GLY A 157 -0.26 13.17 -11.79
CA GLY A 157 0.48 12.40 -12.78
C GLY A 157 2.00 12.41 -12.52
N ILE A 158 2.56 13.56 -12.17
CA ILE A 158 3.98 13.67 -11.78
C ILE A 158 4.26 12.91 -10.48
N ALA A 159 3.41 13.07 -9.46
CA ALA A 159 3.55 12.35 -8.19
C ALA A 159 3.49 10.82 -8.42
N ALA A 160 2.50 10.36 -9.19
CA ALA A 160 2.31 8.96 -9.58
C ALA A 160 3.54 8.39 -10.30
N ALA A 161 4.10 9.13 -11.26
CA ALA A 161 5.30 8.70 -11.98
C ALA A 161 6.51 8.50 -11.04
N HIS A 162 6.69 9.38 -10.06
CA HIS A 162 7.77 9.23 -9.07
C HIS A 162 7.51 8.09 -8.09
N VAL A 163 6.26 7.88 -7.68
CA VAL A 163 5.87 6.72 -6.86
C VAL A 163 6.21 5.42 -7.58
N ILE A 164 5.81 5.28 -8.86
CA ILE A 164 6.15 4.11 -9.68
C ILE A 164 7.66 3.93 -9.81
N PHE A 165 8.41 5.02 -10.03
CA PHE A 165 9.87 4.96 -10.12
C PHE A 165 10.50 4.42 -8.83
N GLU A 166 10.07 4.89 -7.66
CA GLU A 166 10.57 4.41 -6.36
C GLU A 166 10.19 2.93 -6.12
N ILE A 167 8.97 2.53 -6.49
CA ILE A 167 8.51 1.13 -6.40
C ILE A 167 9.39 0.22 -7.26
N ILE A 168 9.57 0.55 -8.54
CA ILE A 168 10.41 -0.24 -9.46
C ILE A 168 11.85 -0.29 -8.95
N SER A 169 12.38 0.82 -8.46
CA SER A 169 13.73 0.88 -7.89
C SER A 169 13.89 -0.03 -6.68
N ALA A 170 12.89 -0.04 -5.77
CA ALA A 170 12.87 -0.94 -4.62
C ALA A 170 12.82 -2.42 -5.05
N MET A 171 11.96 -2.77 -6.01
CA MET A 171 11.85 -4.14 -6.53
C MET A 171 13.15 -4.60 -7.22
N ALA A 172 13.80 -3.72 -8.00
CA ALA A 172 15.03 -4.05 -8.70
C ALA A 172 16.18 -4.40 -7.74
N VAL A 173 16.30 -3.69 -6.61
CA VAL A 173 17.28 -4.01 -5.56
C VAL A 173 17.00 -5.38 -4.92
N THR A 174 15.73 -5.72 -4.74
CA THR A 174 15.33 -7.01 -4.16
C THR A 174 15.64 -8.19 -5.07
N ILE A 175 15.53 -8.02 -6.40
CA ILE A 175 15.83 -9.07 -7.40
C ILE A 175 17.33 -9.43 -7.44
N VAL A 176 18.21 -8.50 -7.06
CA VAL A 176 19.68 -8.69 -7.13
C VAL A 176 20.26 -9.30 -5.85
N LYS A 177 19.46 -9.52 -4.80
CA LYS A 177 19.87 -10.20 -3.56
C LYS A 177 19.57 -11.68 -3.61
#